data_AF-A0A2J6RQT7-F1
#
_entry.id   AF-A0A2J6RQT7-F1
#
_cell.length_a   1.000
_cell.length_b   1.000
_cell.length_c   1.000
_cell.angle_alpha   90.00
_cell.angle_beta   90.00
_cell.angle_gamma   90.00
#
_symmetry.space_group_name_H-M   'P 1'
#
loop_
_entity.id
_entity.type
_entity.pdbx_description
1 polymer ?
#
loop_
_entity_poly.entity_id
_entity_poly.type
_entity_poly.pdbx_seq_one_letter_code
_entity_poly.pdbx_strand_id
1 'polypeptide(L)'
;MKMISDDNRKINHLGTWAAGEGLFVSRFYFWCSGTEMQMSQEGLLRTLLYEALELLPHLAPIIFPHRMENFVVFGNGVGFEAPWDVAELMEAYQQLVLEITKSNRMFLLIDGLDEFKGDNSEQTKLIDFLHGLLSLSSNIKACVSSRPWNIFADAFHTRPSLRVEDLTSPGSWVYAHRAFSTLFQATRA
;
A
#
# COMPACT_ATOMS: atom_id res chain seq x y z
N MET A 1 12.50 -3.35 -4.71
CA MET A 1 11.40 -2.99 -5.64
C MET A 1 11.61 -1.78 -6.54
N LYS A 2 12.69 -0.99 -6.42
CA LYS A 2 12.86 0.25 -7.21
C LYS A 2 12.73 0.06 -8.74
N MET A 3 13.25 -1.04 -9.28
CA MET A 3 13.11 -1.37 -10.71
C MET A 3 11.67 -1.67 -11.16
N ILE A 4 10.80 -2.14 -10.25
CA ILE A 4 9.38 -2.45 -10.57
C ILE A 4 8.52 -1.19 -10.50
N SER A 5 8.85 -0.25 -9.61
CA SER A 5 8.12 1.02 -9.49
C SER A 5 8.11 1.79 -10.82
N ASP A 6 9.23 1.83 -11.51
CA ASP A 6 9.43 2.71 -12.67
C ASP A 6 9.38 1.93 -14.00
N ASP A 7 8.99 0.66 -13.95
CA ASP A 7 8.87 -0.18 -15.13
C ASP A 7 7.60 0.15 -15.93
N ASN A 8 7.77 0.54 -17.20
CA ASN A 8 6.68 0.78 -18.14
C ASN A 8 5.74 -0.43 -18.27
N ARG A 9 6.22 -1.66 -18.05
CA ARG A 9 5.40 -2.87 -18.08
C ARG A 9 4.36 -2.87 -16.97
N LYS A 10 4.73 -2.42 -15.75
CA LYS A 10 3.78 -2.27 -14.64
C LYS A 10 2.66 -1.30 -15.03
N ILE A 11 3.04 -0.15 -15.60
CA ILE A 11 2.07 0.88 -16.03
C ILE A 11 1.10 0.31 -17.07
N ASN A 12 1.59 -0.43 -18.08
CA ASN A 12 0.75 -1.04 -19.10
C ASN A 12 -0.22 -2.09 -18.53
N HIS A 13 0.24 -2.95 -17.62
CA HIS A 13 -0.63 -3.95 -16.97
C HIS A 13 -1.68 -3.29 -16.07
N LEU A 14 -1.29 -2.27 -15.30
CA LEU A 14 -2.22 -1.52 -14.46
C LEU A 14 -3.23 -0.74 -15.29
N GLY A 15 -2.82 -0.14 -16.41
CA GLY A 15 -3.73 0.51 -17.35
C GLY A 15 -4.73 -0.48 -17.98
N THR A 16 -4.27 -1.68 -18.31
CA THR A 16 -5.14 -2.76 -18.80
C THR A 16 -6.15 -3.20 -17.74
N TRP A 17 -5.72 -3.34 -16.49
CA TRP A 17 -6.61 -3.64 -15.37
C TRP A 17 -7.59 -2.50 -15.10
N ALA A 18 -7.15 -1.25 -15.23
CA ALA A 18 -8.00 -0.09 -15.03
C ALA A 18 -9.07 0.06 -16.10
N ALA A 19 -8.88 -0.53 -17.29
CA ALA A 19 -9.89 -0.63 -18.34
C ALA A 19 -10.55 0.72 -18.72
N GLY A 20 -9.80 1.82 -18.62
CA GLY A 20 -10.28 3.18 -18.91
C GLY A 20 -10.81 3.94 -17.69
N GLU A 21 -10.95 3.29 -16.52
CA GLU A 21 -11.15 3.97 -15.24
C GLU A 21 -9.86 4.68 -14.80
N GLY A 22 -9.98 5.66 -13.91
CA GLY A 22 -8.81 6.32 -13.34
C GLY A 22 -8.00 5.35 -12.46
N LEU A 23 -6.69 5.57 -12.38
CA LEU A 23 -5.76 4.71 -11.64
C LEU A 23 -5.02 5.56 -10.60
N PHE A 24 -5.20 5.23 -9.33
CA PHE A 24 -4.45 5.80 -8.23
C PHE A 24 -3.33 4.84 -7.81
N VAL A 25 -2.09 5.33 -7.76
CA VAL A 25 -0.92 4.51 -7.38
C VAL A 25 -0.21 5.15 -6.20
N SER A 26 -0.11 4.43 -5.09
CA SER A 26 0.63 4.88 -3.91
C SER A 26 1.70 3.86 -3.50
N ARG A 27 2.78 4.34 -2.91
CA ARG A 27 4.00 3.58 -2.70
C ARG A 27 4.56 3.81 -1.30
N PHE A 28 5.10 2.76 -0.71
CA PHE A 28 5.88 2.87 0.52
C PHE A 28 7.04 1.87 0.52
N TYR A 29 8.14 2.27 1.15
CA TYR A 29 9.34 1.45 1.24
C TYR A 29 9.77 1.46 2.71
N PHE A 30 9.64 0.33 3.39
CA PHE A 30 10.27 0.15 4.69
C PHE A 30 11.79 0.18 4.49
N TRP A 31 12.48 0.82 5.44
CA TRP A 31 13.93 0.97 5.35
C TRP A 31 14.56 0.89 6.75
N CYS A 32 15.16 -0.27 7.06
CA CYS A 32 15.74 -0.59 8.36
C CYS A 32 16.94 0.29 8.75
N SER A 33 17.62 0.87 7.76
CA SER A 33 18.72 1.83 7.99
C SER A 33 18.21 3.29 8.05
N GLY A 34 16.93 3.47 8.32
CA GLY A 34 16.22 4.75 8.25
C GLY A 34 15.84 5.29 9.62
N THR A 35 14.88 6.20 9.65
CA THR A 35 14.28 6.67 10.90
C THR A 35 13.28 5.64 11.44
N GLU A 36 12.93 5.73 12.73
CA GLU A 36 11.87 4.86 13.29
C GLU A 36 10.54 4.97 12.53
N MET A 37 10.23 6.16 12.02
CA MET A 37 9.07 6.39 11.16
C MET A 37 9.12 5.57 9.87
N GLN A 38 10.29 5.41 9.24
CA GLN A 38 10.43 4.61 8.02
C GLN A 38 10.30 3.10 8.26
N MET A 39 10.23 2.68 9.52
CA MET A 39 10.06 1.29 9.92
C MET A 39 8.71 1.04 10.62
N SER A 40 7.85 2.05 10.80
CA SER A 40 6.64 1.94 11.61
C SER A 40 5.35 1.94 10.77
N GLN A 41 4.28 1.42 11.36
CA GLN A 41 2.95 1.44 10.75
C GLN A 41 2.43 2.88 10.66
N GLU A 42 2.76 3.72 11.63
CA GLU A 42 2.44 5.15 11.58
C GLU A 42 3.09 5.81 10.37
N GLY A 43 4.38 5.56 10.10
CA GLY A 43 5.05 6.15 8.94
C GLY A 43 4.55 5.63 7.61
N LEU A 44 4.20 4.34 7.52
CA LEU A 44 3.46 3.78 6.38
C LEU A 44 2.17 4.58 6.14
N LEU A 45 1.29 4.66 7.13
CA LEU A 45 -0.01 5.30 7.00
C LEU A 45 0.10 6.78 6.68
N ARG A 46 0.93 7.52 7.42
CA ARG A 46 1.12 8.97 7.22
C ARG A 46 1.66 9.29 5.84
N THR A 47 2.59 8.48 5.32
CA THR A 47 3.14 8.66 3.98
C THR A 47 2.07 8.45 2.92
N LEU A 48 1.35 7.33 2.99
CA LEU A 48 0.31 7.00 2.00
C LEU A 48 -0.85 8.01 2.04
N LEU A 49 -1.27 8.45 3.23
CA LEU A 49 -2.27 9.49 3.41
C LEU A 49 -1.80 10.83 2.86
N TYR A 50 -0.55 11.21 3.12
CA TYR A 50 0.04 12.45 2.61
C TYR A 50 0.08 12.45 1.08
N GLU A 51 0.62 11.39 0.44
CA GLU A 51 0.65 11.26 -1.02
C GLU A 51 -0.76 11.38 -1.63
N ALA A 52 -1.75 10.77 -0.99
CA ALA A 52 -3.13 10.81 -1.47
C ALA A 52 -3.75 12.20 -1.32
N LEU A 53 -3.54 12.87 -0.18
CA LEU A 53 -4.10 14.21 0.06
C LEU A 53 -3.39 15.30 -0.73
N GLU A 54 -2.12 15.11 -1.11
CA GLU A 54 -1.43 16.00 -2.03
C GLU A 54 -2.11 16.01 -3.41
N LEU A 55 -2.60 14.85 -3.86
CA LEU A 55 -3.29 14.69 -5.14
C LEU A 55 -4.80 14.94 -5.07
N LEU A 56 -5.43 14.58 -3.96
CA LEU A 56 -6.89 14.59 -3.76
C LEU A 56 -7.23 15.34 -2.45
N PRO A 57 -6.90 16.64 -2.33
CA PRO A 57 -7.08 17.39 -1.08
C PRO A 57 -8.54 17.49 -0.63
N HIS A 58 -9.49 17.36 -1.56
CA HIS A 58 -10.92 17.34 -1.27
C HIS A 58 -11.38 16.13 -0.43
N LEU A 59 -10.55 15.08 -0.30
CA LEU A 59 -10.82 13.93 0.57
C LEU A 59 -10.49 14.19 2.04
N ALA A 60 -9.67 15.19 2.36
CA ALA A 60 -9.31 15.54 3.74
C ALA A 60 -10.51 15.69 4.69
N PRO A 61 -11.58 16.45 4.37
CA PRO A 61 -12.75 16.55 5.23
C PRO A 61 -13.53 15.23 5.39
N ILE A 62 -13.38 14.29 4.45
CA ILE A 62 -14.08 13.00 4.49
C ILE A 62 -13.34 12.03 5.40
N ILE A 63 -12.01 11.98 5.28
CA ILE A 63 -11.19 11.01 6.01
C ILE A 63 -10.74 11.50 7.40
N PHE A 64 -10.76 12.83 7.64
CA PHE A 64 -10.48 13.46 8.93
C PHE A 64 -11.57 14.45 9.36
N PRO A 65 -12.84 14.01 9.50
CA PRO A 65 -13.95 14.93 9.77
C PRO A 65 -13.78 15.67 11.11
N HIS A 66 -13.36 14.97 12.16
CA HIS A 66 -13.17 15.57 13.50
C HIS A 66 -12.03 16.61 13.52
N ARG A 67 -10.91 16.33 12.86
CA ARG A 67 -9.80 17.30 12.77
C ARG A 67 -10.20 18.51 11.94
N MET A 68 -10.98 18.32 10.87
CA MET A 68 -11.52 19.41 10.06
C MET A 68 -12.52 20.26 10.84
N GLU A 69 -13.42 19.64 11.60
CA GLU A 69 -14.35 20.35 12.49
C GLU A 69 -13.58 21.19 13.52
N ASN A 70 -12.59 20.61 14.20
CA ASN A 70 -11.75 21.33 15.15
C ASN A 70 -10.98 22.48 14.48
N PHE A 71 -10.48 22.28 13.27
CA PHE A 71 -9.83 23.33 12.49
C PHE A 71 -10.78 24.50 12.18
N VAL A 72 -12.03 24.21 11.79
CA VAL A 72 -13.04 25.22 11.49
C VAL A 72 -13.50 25.96 12.75
N VAL A 73 -13.72 25.24 13.86
CA VAL A 73 -14.26 25.80 15.12
C VAL A 73 -13.20 26.59 15.90
N PHE A 74 -11.96 26.10 15.96
CA PHE A 74 -10.91 26.66 16.82
C PHE A 74 -9.80 27.40 16.04
N GLY A 75 -9.83 27.37 14.70
CA GLY A 75 -8.83 28.02 13.84
C GLY A 75 -7.56 27.19 13.61
N ASN A 76 -6.64 27.74 12.81
CA ASN A 76 -5.49 27.10 12.14
C ASN A 76 -4.41 26.38 13.01
N GLY A 77 -4.67 26.06 14.28
CA GLY A 77 -3.70 25.36 15.14
C GLY A 77 -4.26 24.08 15.79
N VAL A 78 -5.43 24.14 16.40
CA VAL A 78 -5.85 23.12 17.37
C VAL A 78 -6.19 21.76 16.74
N GLY A 79 -6.75 21.74 15.52
CA GLY A 79 -7.22 20.49 14.88
C GLY A 79 -6.12 19.53 14.41
N PHE A 80 -4.95 20.06 14.04
CA PHE A 80 -3.84 19.28 13.47
C PHE A 80 -2.56 19.28 14.33
N GLU A 81 -2.51 20.06 15.41
CA GLU A 81 -1.42 20.01 16.40
C GLU A 81 -1.51 18.79 17.32
N ALA A 82 -2.70 18.20 17.47
CA ALA A 82 -2.86 16.98 18.25
C ALA A 82 -2.05 15.83 17.63
N PRO A 83 -1.33 15.02 18.45
CA PRO A 83 -0.59 13.85 17.98
C PRO A 83 -1.47 12.93 17.12
N TRP A 84 -0.85 12.27 16.15
CA TRP A 84 -1.54 11.26 15.33
C TRP A 84 -1.64 9.96 16.11
N ASP A 85 -2.85 9.42 16.19
CA ASP A 85 -3.07 8.07 16.69
C ASP A 85 -3.08 7.07 15.52
N VAL A 86 -2.52 5.88 15.74
CA VAL A 86 -2.42 4.87 14.67
C VAL A 86 -3.80 4.33 14.29
N ALA A 87 -4.73 4.18 15.25
CA ALA A 87 -6.08 3.72 14.93
C ALA A 87 -6.82 4.77 14.09
N GLU A 88 -6.71 6.06 14.44
CA GLU A 88 -7.23 7.15 13.62
C GLU A 88 -6.66 7.12 12.18
N LEU A 89 -5.35 6.94 12.03
CA LEU A 89 -4.71 6.85 10.71
C LEU A 89 -5.18 5.62 9.91
N MET A 90 -5.39 4.49 10.58
CA MET A 90 -5.92 3.27 9.95
C MET A 90 -7.35 3.50 9.44
N GLU A 91 -8.22 4.06 10.27
CA GLU A 91 -9.60 4.39 9.89
C GLU A 91 -9.64 5.38 8.72
N ALA A 92 -8.83 6.45 8.80
CA ALA A 92 -8.72 7.44 7.74
C ALA A 92 -8.26 6.81 6.42
N TYR A 93 -7.27 5.91 6.47
CA TYR A 93 -6.77 5.23 5.27
C TYR A 93 -7.79 4.24 4.69
N GLN A 94 -8.55 3.52 5.53
CA GLN A 94 -9.66 2.69 5.06
C GLN A 94 -10.73 3.52 4.35
N GLN A 95 -11.13 4.66 4.93
CA GLN A 95 -12.07 5.60 4.28
C GLN A 95 -11.51 6.14 2.97
N LEU A 96 -10.23 6.52 2.94
CA LEU A 96 -9.55 6.96 1.72
C LEU A 96 -9.65 5.90 0.61
N VAL A 97 -9.37 4.63 0.93
CA VAL A 97 -9.50 3.54 -0.05
C VAL A 97 -10.93 3.41 -0.55
N LEU A 98 -11.92 3.45 0.35
CA LEU A 98 -13.34 3.38 -0.04
C LEU A 98 -13.73 4.54 -0.96
N GLU A 99 -13.31 5.76 -0.66
CA GLU A 99 -13.59 6.94 -1.50
C GLU A 99 -12.92 6.87 -2.87
N ILE A 100 -11.63 6.57 -2.92
CA ILE A 100 -10.89 6.44 -4.19
C ILE A 100 -11.49 5.34 -5.05
N THR A 101 -11.83 4.21 -4.45
CA THR A 101 -12.29 3.02 -5.18
C THR A 101 -13.72 3.08 -5.70
N LYS A 102 -14.47 4.15 -5.40
CA LYS A 102 -15.80 4.42 -6.00
C LYS A 102 -15.73 4.67 -7.50
N SER A 103 -14.66 5.30 -7.98
CA SER A 103 -14.52 5.72 -9.38
C SER A 103 -13.12 5.47 -9.96
N ASN A 104 -12.19 4.96 -9.16
CA ASN A 104 -10.84 4.65 -9.58
C ASN A 104 -10.42 3.25 -9.14
N ARG A 105 -9.39 2.75 -9.79
CA ARG A 105 -8.66 1.55 -9.39
C ARG A 105 -7.47 1.99 -8.57
N MET A 106 -7.20 1.31 -7.46
CA MET A 106 -6.10 1.64 -6.56
C MET A 106 -5.04 0.56 -6.60
N PHE A 107 -3.79 0.94 -6.81
CA PHE A 107 -2.65 0.05 -6.72
C PHE A 107 -1.69 0.51 -5.64
N LEU A 108 -1.43 -0.38 -4.67
CA LEU A 108 -0.52 -0.15 -3.55
C LEU A 108 0.77 -0.94 -3.76
N LEU A 109 1.91 -0.28 -3.59
CA LEU A 109 3.23 -0.90 -3.68
C LEU A 109 3.96 -0.78 -2.34
N ILE A 110 4.27 -1.89 -1.68
CA ILE A 110 4.99 -1.87 -0.39
C ILE A 110 6.24 -2.73 -0.50
N ASP A 111 7.42 -2.15 -0.26
CA ASP A 111 8.67 -2.90 -0.21
C ASP A 111 9.15 -3.10 1.24
N GLY A 112 9.75 -4.26 1.50
CA GLY A 112 10.47 -4.54 2.75
C GLY A 112 9.57 -4.78 3.95
N LEU A 113 8.48 -5.57 3.84
CA LEU A 113 7.66 -5.88 5.03
C LEU A 113 8.47 -6.48 6.19
N ASP A 114 9.55 -7.20 5.90
CA ASP A 114 10.49 -7.73 6.90
C ASP A 114 11.34 -6.67 7.62
N GLU A 115 11.39 -5.45 7.07
CA GLU A 115 12.07 -4.29 7.67
C GLU A 115 11.14 -3.46 8.57
N PHE A 116 9.88 -3.86 8.71
CA PHE A 116 8.98 -3.31 9.72
C PHE A 116 9.51 -3.59 11.13
N LYS A 117 9.65 -2.54 11.93
CA LYS A 117 10.10 -2.62 13.32
C LYS A 117 8.92 -2.99 14.21
N GLY A 118 8.82 -4.27 14.51
CA GLY A 118 7.88 -4.82 15.48
C GLY A 118 8.12 -6.31 15.71
N ASP A 119 7.52 -6.86 16.75
CA ASP A 119 7.56 -8.30 17.01
C ASP A 119 6.64 -9.08 16.05
N ASN A 120 6.62 -10.42 16.18
CA ASN A 120 5.76 -11.26 15.34
C ASN A 120 4.26 -10.92 15.48
N SER A 121 3.81 -10.43 16.64
CA SER A 121 2.42 -10.02 16.87
C SER A 121 2.10 -8.73 16.11
N GLU A 122 3.00 -7.74 16.14
CA GLU A 122 2.86 -6.49 15.39
C GLU A 122 2.94 -6.71 13.88
N GLN A 123 3.83 -7.59 13.42
CA GLN A 123 3.90 -8.00 12.01
C GLN A 123 2.61 -8.71 11.55
N THR A 124 2.03 -9.55 12.41
CA THR A 124 0.74 -10.20 12.13
C THR A 124 -0.37 -9.16 12.00
N LYS A 125 -0.42 -8.16 12.89
CA LYS A 125 -1.39 -7.06 12.79
C LYS A 125 -1.22 -6.24 11.51
N LEU A 126 0.01 -6.01 11.06
CA LEU A 126 0.27 -5.34 9.78
C LEU A 126 -0.27 -6.17 8.60
N ILE A 127 -0.04 -7.48 8.61
CA ILE A 127 -0.55 -8.41 7.60
C ILE A 127 -2.09 -8.41 7.59
N ASP A 128 -2.71 -8.52 8.77
CA ASP A 128 -4.17 -8.50 8.93
C ASP A 128 -4.75 -7.18 8.42
N PHE A 129 -4.10 -6.06 8.71
CA PHE A 129 -4.47 -4.76 8.18
C PHE A 129 -4.41 -4.72 6.65
N LEU A 130 -3.33 -5.24 6.03
CA LEU A 130 -3.21 -5.29 4.57
C LEU A 130 -4.29 -6.19 3.95
N HIS A 131 -4.60 -7.33 4.55
CA HIS A 131 -5.69 -8.19 4.10
C HIS A 131 -7.06 -7.53 4.24
N GLY A 132 -7.32 -6.90 5.38
CA GLY A 132 -8.53 -6.12 5.63
C GLY A 132 -8.71 -5.02 4.60
N LEU A 133 -7.65 -4.26 4.30
CA LEU A 133 -7.65 -3.22 3.28
C LEU A 133 -8.03 -3.74 1.90
N LEU A 134 -7.42 -4.86 1.49
CA LEU A 134 -7.71 -5.49 0.19
C LEU A 134 -9.12 -6.09 0.12
N SER A 135 -9.77 -6.34 1.26
CA SER A 135 -11.15 -6.83 1.31
C SER A 135 -12.21 -5.72 1.16
N LEU A 136 -11.81 -4.44 1.30
CA LEU A 136 -12.75 -3.31 1.24
C LEU A 136 -13.37 -3.11 -0.15
N SER A 137 -12.66 -3.48 -1.22
CA SER A 137 -13.09 -3.24 -2.59
C SER A 137 -12.41 -4.20 -3.56
N SER A 138 -13.09 -4.61 -4.62
CA SER A 138 -12.47 -5.34 -5.74
C SER A 138 -11.62 -4.45 -6.65
N ASN A 139 -11.67 -3.13 -6.43
CA ASN A 139 -10.93 -2.13 -7.19
C ASN A 139 -9.57 -1.78 -6.58
N ILE A 140 -9.12 -2.48 -5.53
CA ILE A 140 -7.78 -2.33 -4.97
C ILE A 140 -6.92 -3.58 -5.24
N LYS A 141 -5.66 -3.35 -5.58
CA LYS A 141 -4.60 -4.37 -5.65
C LYS A 141 -3.38 -3.89 -4.88
N ALA A 142 -2.66 -4.82 -4.28
CA ALA A 142 -1.36 -4.54 -3.68
C ALA A 142 -0.28 -5.47 -4.25
N CYS A 143 0.94 -4.95 -4.34
CA CYS A 143 2.14 -5.73 -4.55
C CYS A 143 3.07 -5.44 -3.39
N VAL A 144 3.39 -6.49 -2.63
CA VAL A 144 4.23 -6.42 -1.45
C VAL A 144 5.47 -7.29 -1.62
N SER A 145 6.59 -6.89 -1.02
CA SER A 145 7.82 -7.70 -0.98
C SER A 145 8.39 -7.79 0.42
N SER A 146 9.04 -8.92 0.68
CA SER A 146 9.75 -9.20 1.92
C SER A 146 10.82 -10.27 1.69
N ARG A 147 11.71 -10.45 2.67
CA ARG A 147 12.47 -11.69 2.81
C ARG A 147 11.53 -12.90 3.04
N PRO A 148 11.93 -14.12 2.65
CA PRO A 148 11.09 -15.31 2.73
C PRO A 148 11.00 -15.86 4.16
N TRP A 149 10.68 -15.01 5.14
CA TRP A 149 10.40 -15.43 6.51
C TRP A 149 9.03 -16.12 6.59
N ASN A 150 8.91 -17.12 7.48
CA ASN A 150 7.72 -17.96 7.58
C ASN A 150 6.44 -17.14 7.74
N ILE A 151 6.45 -16.09 8.57
CA ILE A 151 5.27 -15.24 8.79
C ILE A 151 4.70 -14.64 7.50
N PHE A 152 5.57 -14.17 6.58
CA PHE A 152 5.13 -13.61 5.30
C PHE A 152 4.85 -14.70 4.27
N ALA A 153 5.65 -15.78 4.26
CA ALA A 153 5.43 -16.92 3.38
C ALA A 153 4.05 -17.55 3.65
N ASP A 154 3.73 -17.79 4.92
CA ASP A 154 2.46 -18.37 5.38
C ASP A 154 1.29 -17.40 5.14
N ALA A 155 1.46 -16.09 5.36
CA ALA A 155 0.41 -15.12 5.10
C ALA A 155 0.03 -15.01 3.60
N PHE A 156 1.03 -15.05 2.71
CA PHE A 156 0.84 -14.79 1.29
C PHE A 156 0.91 -16.03 0.39
N HIS A 157 1.01 -17.25 0.94
CA HIS A 157 1.20 -18.49 0.17
C HIS A 157 0.12 -18.75 -0.90
N THR A 158 -1.12 -18.30 -0.67
CA THR A 158 -2.23 -18.46 -1.63
C THR A 158 -2.23 -17.42 -2.74
N ARG A 159 -1.36 -16.40 -2.64
CA ARG A 159 -1.32 -15.27 -3.57
C ARG A 159 -0.22 -15.46 -4.61
N PRO A 160 -0.39 -14.87 -5.81
CA PRO A 160 0.67 -14.81 -6.80
C PRO A 160 1.95 -14.22 -6.18
N SER A 161 3.06 -14.95 -6.26
CA SER A 161 4.35 -14.53 -5.71
C SER A 161 5.48 -14.80 -6.68
N LEU A 162 6.58 -14.07 -6.50
CA LEU A 162 7.78 -14.18 -7.33
C LEU A 162 9.00 -14.07 -6.44
N ARG A 163 9.92 -15.04 -6.53
CA ARG A 163 11.21 -14.97 -5.86
C ARG A 163 12.22 -14.36 -6.82
N VAL A 164 12.92 -13.32 -6.37
CA VAL A 164 13.89 -12.59 -7.21
C VAL A 164 15.10 -13.48 -7.54
N GLU A 165 15.50 -14.36 -6.64
CA GLU A 165 16.56 -15.36 -6.84
C GLU A 165 16.32 -16.25 -8.08
N ASP A 166 15.06 -16.64 -8.34
CA ASP A 166 14.68 -17.41 -9.54
C ASP A 166 14.92 -16.63 -10.84
N LEU A 167 14.95 -15.30 -10.78
CA LEU A 167 15.17 -14.40 -11.92
C LEU A 167 16.65 -14.12 -12.20
N THR A 168 17.54 -14.42 -11.27
CA THR A 168 18.98 -14.11 -11.39
C THR A 168 19.82 -15.28 -11.92
N SER A 169 19.20 -16.43 -12.19
CA SER A 169 19.88 -17.57 -12.81
C SER A 169 20.13 -17.33 -14.31
N PRO A 170 21.27 -17.78 -14.90
CA PRO A 170 21.54 -17.63 -16.33
C PRO A 170 20.53 -18.43 -17.16
N GLY A 171 19.45 -17.78 -17.60
CA GLY A 171 18.32 -18.39 -18.33
C GLY A 171 16.94 -17.77 -18.02
N SER A 172 16.82 -16.93 -16.99
CA SER A 172 15.53 -16.55 -16.39
C SER A 172 14.80 -15.33 -16.95
N TRP A 173 15.37 -14.59 -17.92
CA TRP A 173 14.74 -13.35 -18.43
C TRP A 173 13.36 -13.61 -19.09
N VAL A 174 13.16 -14.78 -19.69
CA VAL A 174 11.88 -15.22 -20.25
C VAL A 174 10.85 -15.52 -19.14
N TYR A 175 11.30 -15.89 -17.94
CA TYR A 175 10.45 -16.22 -16.80
C TYR A 175 9.88 -14.98 -16.12
N ALA A 176 10.64 -13.88 -16.07
CA ALA A 176 10.17 -12.60 -15.57
C ALA A 176 8.89 -12.15 -16.31
N HIS A 177 8.87 -12.26 -17.64
CA HIS A 177 7.71 -11.84 -18.46
C HIS A 177 6.42 -12.61 -18.13
N ARG A 178 6.54 -13.94 -17.91
CA ARG A 178 5.40 -14.77 -17.48
C ARG A 178 4.97 -14.47 -16.06
N ALA A 179 5.92 -14.36 -15.12
CA ALA A 179 5.63 -14.08 -13.73
C ALA A 179 4.87 -12.75 -13.55
N PHE A 180 5.29 -11.68 -14.24
CA PHE A 180 4.58 -10.41 -14.22
C PHE A 180 3.15 -10.51 -14.77
N SER A 181 2.95 -11.24 -15.88
CA SER A 181 1.61 -11.47 -16.43
C SER A 181 0.73 -12.24 -15.43
N THR A 182 1.27 -13.26 -14.76
CA THR A 182 0.56 -14.04 -13.74
C THR A 182 0.21 -13.20 -12.50
N LEU A 183 1.13 -12.37 -11.99
CA LEU A 183 0.90 -11.48 -10.83
C LEU A 183 -0.26 -10.51 -11.07
N PHE A 184 -0.41 -9.98 -12.29
CA PHE A 184 -1.44 -8.98 -12.61
C PHE A 184 -2.74 -9.56 -13.19
N GLN A 185 -2.72 -10.79 -13.74
CA GLN A 185 -3.89 -11.46 -14.34
C GLN A 185 -4.66 -12.37 -13.37
N ALA A 186 -4.04 -12.85 -12.28
CA ALA A 186 -4.62 -13.86 -11.39
C ALA A 186 -5.73 -13.37 -10.43
N THR A 187 -6.28 -12.17 -10.61
CA THR A 187 -7.43 -11.67 -9.81
C THR A 187 -8.78 -11.81 -10.53
N ARG A 188 -8.90 -12.75 -11.48
CA ARG A 188 -10.20 -13.15 -12.03
C ARG A 188 -10.70 -14.39 -11.28
N ALA A 189 -11.33 -14.17 -10.13
CA ALA A 189 -12.27 -15.08 -9.51
C ALA A 189 -13.19 -14.28 -8.59
#